data_AF-A0A397J3P1-F1
#
_entry.id   AF-A0A397J3P1-F1
#
_cell.length_a   1.000
_cell.length_b   1.000
_cell.length_c   1.000
_cell.angle_alpha   90.00
_cell.angle_beta   90.00
_cell.angle_gamma   90.00
#
_symmetry.space_group_name_H-M   'P 1'
#
loop_
_entity.id
_entity.type
_entity.pdbx_description
1 polymer ?
#
loop_
_entity_poly.entity_id
_entity_poly.type
_entity_poly.pdbx_seq_one_letter_code
_entity_poly.pdbx_strand_id
1 'polypeptide(L)'
;MSEIENLKLQHPTYWSRNPNIWGSLSDWDIYFIDKVPGCNKREAHRSLSVELDILLDNLPRKNRRFSKANALKKALEVSLYYALVAHLLFVILPILCSRDLSDFSHKATRVLA
;
A
#
# COMPACT_ATOMS: atom_id res chain seq x y z
N MET A 1 15.63 27.91 5.13
CA MET A 1 15.79 26.49 4.75
C MET A 1 14.69 25.70 5.42
N SER A 2 13.83 25.06 4.64
CA SER A 2 12.73 24.29 5.22
C SER A 2 13.27 22.98 5.79
N GLU A 3 12.80 22.57 6.98
CA GLU A 3 13.23 21.35 7.69
C GLU A 3 13.15 20.07 6.83
N ILE A 4 12.36 20.11 5.75
CA ILE A 4 12.12 19.03 4.78
C ILE A 4 13.24 18.95 3.72
N GLU A 5 13.88 20.07 3.36
CA GLU A 5 14.90 20.13 2.30
C GLU A 5 16.19 19.36 2.67
N ASN A 6 16.45 19.16 3.96
CA ASN A 6 17.63 18.44 4.45
C ASN A 6 17.38 16.93 4.62
N LEU A 7 16.16 16.45 4.40
CA LEU A 7 15.83 15.04 4.49
C LEU A 7 16.20 14.32 3.19
N LYS A 8 16.63 13.06 3.28
CA LYS A 8 16.97 12.20 2.12
C LYS A 8 15.71 11.69 1.38
N LEU A 9 14.77 12.57 1.10
CA LEU A 9 13.52 12.27 0.40
C LEU A 9 13.78 12.19 -1.11
N GLN A 10 13.12 11.27 -1.81
CA GLN A 10 13.24 11.15 -3.27
C GLN A 10 12.33 12.18 -3.96
N HIS A 11 11.23 12.56 -3.31
CA HIS A 11 10.26 13.53 -3.78
C HIS A 11 10.11 14.71 -2.79
N PRO A 12 11.20 15.46 -2.48
CA PRO A 12 11.17 16.52 -1.46
C PRO A 12 10.20 17.66 -1.83
N THR A 13 9.98 17.89 -3.13
CA THR A 13 9.02 18.88 -3.64
C THR A 13 7.57 18.54 -3.31
N TYR A 14 7.24 17.25 -3.13
CA TYR A 14 5.91 16.85 -2.67
C TYR A 14 5.70 17.30 -1.21
N TRP A 15 6.70 17.11 -0.37
CA TRP A 15 6.59 17.29 1.08
C TRP A 15 6.89 18.71 1.55
N SER A 16 7.59 19.52 0.75
CA SER A 16 7.82 20.94 1.05
C SER A 16 6.53 21.77 1.04
N ARG A 17 5.45 21.23 0.44
CA ARG A 17 4.10 21.77 0.48
C ARG A 17 3.58 21.97 1.91
N ASN A 18 2.56 22.82 2.05
CA ASN A 18 1.89 23.01 3.33
C ASN A 18 1.32 21.65 3.83
N PRO A 19 1.60 21.23 5.08
CA PRO A 19 1.08 19.97 5.62
C PRO A 19 -0.45 19.86 5.64
N ASN A 20 -1.15 21.00 5.65
CA ASN A 20 -2.62 21.01 5.58
C ASN A 20 -3.15 20.56 4.21
N ILE A 21 -2.32 20.65 3.16
CA ILE A 21 -2.65 20.20 1.80
C ILE A 21 -1.97 18.88 1.43
N TRP A 22 -1.33 18.20 2.39
CA TRP A 22 -0.91 16.83 2.18
C TRP A 22 -2.16 15.98 1.97
N GLY A 23 -2.30 15.47 0.75
CA GLY A 23 -3.46 14.72 0.31
C GLY A 23 -3.55 13.32 0.92
N SER A 24 -4.40 12.51 0.32
CA SER A 24 -4.60 11.08 0.58
C SER A 24 -3.53 10.21 -0.09
N LEU A 25 -3.62 8.89 0.10
CA LEU A 25 -2.82 7.92 -0.66
C LEU A 25 -3.03 8.08 -2.17
N SER A 26 -4.25 8.36 -2.61
CA SER A 26 -4.57 8.52 -4.03
C SER A 26 -3.89 9.75 -4.63
N ASP A 27 -3.75 10.83 -3.86
CA ASP A 27 -3.05 12.04 -4.30
C ASP A 27 -1.56 11.77 -4.50
N TRP A 28 -0.96 10.93 -3.64
CA TRP A 28 0.39 10.43 -3.85
C TRP A 28 0.48 9.55 -5.09
N ASP A 29 -0.44 8.59 -5.26
CA ASP A 29 -0.45 7.69 -6.41
C ASP A 29 -0.50 8.48 -7.73
N ILE A 30 -1.36 9.49 -7.82
CA ILE A 30 -1.46 10.39 -8.98
C ILE A 30 -0.14 11.12 -9.21
N TYR A 31 0.42 11.74 -8.16
CA TYR A 31 1.70 12.45 -8.26
C TYR A 31 2.84 11.54 -8.71
N PHE A 32 2.93 10.33 -8.14
CA PHE A 32 4.03 9.41 -8.41
C PHE A 32 3.94 8.85 -9.84
N ILE A 33 2.74 8.48 -10.30
CA ILE A 33 2.50 8.00 -11.67
C ILE A 33 2.79 9.10 -12.71
N ASP A 34 2.44 10.35 -12.42
CA ASP A 34 2.78 11.49 -13.26
C ASP A 34 4.31 11.69 -13.37
N LYS A 35 5.04 11.45 -12.27
CA LYS A 35 6.51 11.56 -12.24
C LYS A 35 7.24 10.35 -12.81
N VAL A 36 6.66 9.16 -12.74
CA VAL A 36 7.26 7.91 -13.19
C VAL A 36 6.28 7.17 -14.11
N PRO A 37 6.23 7.53 -15.40
CA PRO A 37 5.33 6.89 -16.36
C PRO A 37 5.59 5.39 -16.45
N GLY A 38 4.51 4.59 -16.44
CA GLY A 38 4.59 3.13 -16.49
C GLY A 38 4.77 2.45 -15.14
N CYS A 39 4.91 3.20 -14.04
CA CYS A 39 4.88 2.60 -12.71
C CYS A 39 3.47 2.12 -12.36
N ASN A 40 3.41 1.09 -11.52
CA ASN A 40 2.15 0.59 -10.97
C ASN A 40 1.89 1.14 -9.55
N LYS A 41 0.66 0.96 -9.08
CA LYS A 41 0.23 1.40 -7.75
C LYS A 41 1.07 0.82 -6.61
N ARG A 42 1.56 -0.42 -6.76
CA ARG A 42 2.40 -1.07 -5.74
C ARG A 42 3.75 -0.37 -5.60
N GLU A 43 4.33 0.11 -6.70
CA GLU A 43 5.57 0.89 -6.69
C GLU A 43 5.35 2.26 -6.06
N ALA A 44 4.24 2.93 -6.37
CA ALA A 44 3.86 4.18 -5.73
C ALA A 44 3.73 4.02 -4.21
N HIS A 45 3.04 2.98 -3.75
CA HIS A 45 2.88 2.64 -2.33
C HIS A 45 4.19 2.29 -1.65
N ARG A 46 5.09 1.58 -2.34
CA ARG A 46 6.43 1.26 -1.83
C ARG A 46 7.27 2.53 -1.64
N SER A 47 7.26 3.42 -2.63
CA SER A 47 7.96 4.71 -2.54
C SER A 47 7.40 5.55 -1.40
N LEU A 48 6.07 5.65 -1.28
CA LEU A 48 5.41 6.36 -0.19
C LEU A 48 5.83 5.83 1.18
N SER A 49 5.89 4.51 1.36
CA SER A 49 6.31 3.91 2.63
C SER A 49 7.71 4.39 3.05
N VAL A 50 8.66 4.39 2.12
CA VAL A 50 10.04 4.81 2.38
C VAL A 50 10.10 6.30 2.75
N GLU A 51 9.38 7.13 2.02
CA GLU A 51 9.33 8.58 2.28
C GLU A 51 8.72 8.89 3.65
N LEU A 52 7.64 8.19 4.01
CA LEU A 52 6.98 8.34 5.31
C LEU A 52 7.87 7.88 6.47
N ASP A 53 8.64 6.79 6.30
CA ASP A 53 9.57 6.33 7.32
C ASP A 53 10.66 7.39 7.59
N ILE A 54 11.22 7.97 6.53
CA ILE A 54 12.19 9.08 6.65
C ILE A 54 11.57 10.29 7.36
N LEU A 55 10.35 10.67 7.00
CA LEU A 55 9.65 11.79 7.64
C LEU A 55 9.39 11.51 9.13
N LEU A 56 8.97 10.31 9.49
CA LEU A 56 8.65 9.94 10.86
C LEU A 56 9.89 9.81 11.74
N ASP A 57 11.01 9.36 11.19
CA ASP A 57 12.27 9.24 11.92
C ASP A 57 12.93 10.60 12.21
N ASN A 58 12.72 11.59 11.34
CA ASN A 58 13.41 12.87 11.43
C ASN A 58 12.54 14.03 11.95
N LEU A 59 11.21 13.93 11.87
CA LEU A 59 10.31 15.00 12.33
C LEU A 59 9.94 14.84 13.82
N PRO A 60 9.88 15.95 14.58
CA PRO A 60 9.45 15.88 15.97
C PRO A 60 7.96 15.51 16.09
N ARG A 61 7.61 14.65 17.04
CA ARG A 61 6.24 14.10 17.23
C ARG A 61 5.13 15.14 17.38
N LYS A 62 5.45 16.34 17.88
CA LYS A 62 4.51 17.46 18.06
C LYS A 62 4.26 18.25 16.76
N ASN A 63 4.97 17.95 15.68
CA ASN A 63 4.84 18.62 14.39
C ASN A 63 3.59 18.12 13.65
N ARG A 64 2.81 19.04 13.07
CA ARG A 64 1.66 18.70 12.21
C ARG A 64 2.06 17.79 11.05
N ARG A 65 3.25 17.99 10.48
CA ARG A 65 3.81 17.12 9.44
C ARG A 65 3.98 15.68 9.93
N PHE A 66 4.47 15.50 11.15
CA PHE A 66 4.58 14.18 11.77
C PHE A 66 3.21 13.53 11.92
N SER A 67 2.22 14.26 12.46
CA SER A 67 0.86 13.73 12.61
C SER A 67 0.24 13.31 11.28
N LYS A 68 0.46 14.09 10.22
CA LYS A 68 -0.02 13.78 8.87
C LYS A 68 0.72 12.62 8.23
N ALA A 69 2.05 12.57 8.32
CA ALA A 69 2.85 11.44 7.84
C ALA A 69 2.41 10.14 8.53
N ASN A 70 2.18 10.18 9.84
CA ASN A 70 1.73 9.02 10.60
C ASN A 70 0.32 8.55 10.18
N ALA A 71 -0.58 9.49 9.92
CA ALA A 71 -1.92 9.16 9.40
C ALA A 71 -1.84 8.49 8.01
N LEU A 72 -0.99 9.00 7.11
CA LEU A 72 -0.73 8.39 5.80
C LEU A 72 -0.10 7.01 5.92
N LYS A 73 0.85 6.82 6.83
CA LYS A 73 1.51 5.52 7.07
C LYS A 73 0.49 4.47 7.51
N LYS A 74 -0.38 4.82 8.46
CA LYS A 74 -1.47 3.94 8.89
C LYS A 74 -2.44 3.62 7.75
N ALA A 75 -2.82 4.61 6.95
CA ALA A 75 -3.68 4.38 5.80
C ALA A 75 -3.03 3.40 4.80
N LEU A 76 -1.72 3.52 4.57
CA LEU A 76 -0.96 2.67 3.69
C LEU A 76 -0.91 1.21 4.20
N GLU A 77 -0.65 1.02 5.49
CA GLU A 77 -0.66 -0.31 6.14
C GLU A 77 -2.02 -0.99 6.00
N VAL A 78 -3.10 -0.25 6.23
CA VAL A 78 -4.48 -0.73 6.05
C VAL A 78 -4.73 -1.12 4.60
N SER A 79 -4.30 -0.31 3.64
CA SER A 79 -4.41 -0.61 2.21
C SER A 79 -3.68 -1.91 1.83
N LEU A 80 -2.48 -2.13 2.34
CA LEU A 80 -1.70 -3.35 2.09
C LEU A 80 -2.37 -4.58 2.73
N TYR A 81 -2.90 -4.44 3.94
CA TYR A 81 -3.64 -5.50 4.61
C TYR A 81 -4.86 -5.94 3.80
N TYR A 82 -5.69 -5.00 3.34
CA TYR A 82 -6.85 -5.32 2.49
C TYR A 82 -6.45 -5.98 1.17
N ALA A 83 -5.35 -5.54 0.55
CA ALA A 83 -4.84 -6.17 -0.67
C ALA A 83 -4.41 -7.63 -0.44
N LEU A 84 -3.75 -7.92 0.69
CA LEU A 84 -3.36 -9.27 1.07
C LEU A 84 -4.58 -10.15 1.38
N VAL A 85 -5.52 -9.66 2.19
CA VAL A 85 -6.74 -10.40 2.55
C VAL A 85 -7.59 -10.69 1.31
N ALA A 86 -7.76 -9.71 0.41
CA ALA A 86 -8.44 -9.94 -0.86
C ALA A 86 -7.74 -11.01 -1.69
N HIS A 87 -6.41 -10.97 -1.80
CA HIS A 87 -5.66 -12.00 -2.52
C HIS A 87 -5.84 -13.39 -1.90
N LEU A 88 -5.82 -13.52 -0.57
CA LEU A 88 -6.04 -14.79 0.12
C LEU A 88 -7.47 -15.33 -0.11
N LEU A 89 -8.49 -14.48 0.03
CA LEU A 89 -9.89 -14.88 -0.09
C LEU A 89 -10.32 -15.20 -1.54
N PHE A 90 -9.83 -14.44 -2.52
CA PHE A 90 -10.28 -14.60 -3.91
C PHE A 90 -9.38 -15.52 -4.74
N VAL A 91 -8.11 -15.68 -4.39
CA VAL A 91 -7.18 -16.51 -5.18
C VAL A 91 -6.93 -17.85 -4.51
N ILE A 92 -6.69 -17.89 -3.19
CA ILE A 92 -6.26 -19.12 -2.51
C ILE A 92 -7.45 -19.96 -2.02
N LEU A 93 -8.49 -19.33 -1.47
CA LEU A 93 -9.67 -20.02 -0.96
C LEU A 93 -10.39 -20.88 -2.04
N PRO A 94 -10.64 -20.39 -3.27
CA PRO A 94 -11.28 -21.22 -4.29
C PRO A 94 -10.38 -22.35 -4.81
N ILE A 95 -9.06 -22.17 -4.81
CA ILE A 95 -8.11 -23.24 -5.19
C ILE A 95 -8.11 -24.37 -4.15
N LEU A 96 -8.17 -24.03 -2.87
CA LEU A 96 -8.32 -25.00 -1.79
C LEU A 96 -9.70 -25.69 -1.84
N CYS A 97 -10.76 -24.94 -2.13
CA CYS A 97 -12.12 -25.48 -2.23
C CYS A 97 -12.32 -26.37 -3.48
N SER A 98 -11.63 -26.09 -4.59
CA SER A 98 -11.74 -26.88 -5.83
C SER A 98 -11.07 -28.26 -5.75
N ARG A 99 -10.14 -28.48 -4.82
CA ARG A 99 -9.47 -29.78 -4.63
C ARG A 99 -10.36 -30.86 -4.01
N ASP A 100 -11.45 -30.47 -3.33
CA ASP A 100 -12.36 -31.41 -2.66
C ASP A 100 -13.38 -32.02 -3.65
N LEU A 101 -13.82 -31.25 -4.65
CA LEU A 101 -14.86 -31.69 -5.59
C LEU A 101 -14.36 -32.75 -6.60
N SER A 102 -13.06 -32.78 -6.89
CA SER A 102 -12.46 -33.79 -7.79
C SER A 102 -12.38 -35.19 -7.17
N ASP A 103 -12.30 -35.30 -5.84
CA ASP A 103 -12.19 -36.60 -5.16
C ASP A 103 -13.57 -37.27 -5.00
N PHE A 104 -14.64 -36.46 -4.89
CA PHE A 104 -16.01 -36.97 -4.78
C PHE A 104 -16.56 -37.54 -6.11
N SER A 105 -16.19 -36.95 -7.25
CA SER A 105 -16.63 -37.43 -8.57
C SER A 105 -16.05 -38.81 -8.93
N HIS A 106 -14.82 -39.10 -8.49
CA HIS A 106 -14.16 -40.37 -8.81
C HIS A 106 -14.70 -41.54 -7.98
N LYS A 107 -15.28 -41.28 -6.79
CA LYS A 107 -15.96 -42.31 -5.98
C LYS A 107 -17.40 -42.56 -6.40
N ALA A 108 -18.14 -41.53 -6.83
CA ALA A 108 -19.52 -41.70 -7.28
C ALA A 108 -19.65 -42.59 -8.53
N THR A 109 -18.65 -42.56 -9.42
CA THR A 109 -18.65 -43.36 -10.66
C THR A 109 -18.36 -44.85 -10.42
N ARG A 110 -17.82 -45.23 -9.25
CA ARG A 110 -17.50 -46.64 -8.90
C ARG A 110 -18.64 -47.38 -8.18
N VAL A 111 -19.72 -46.70 -7.79
CA VAL A 111 -20.86 -47.32 -7.09
C VAL A 111 -21.99 -47.69 -8.06
N LEU A 112 -21.91 -47.25 -9.32
CA LEU A 112 -22.92 -47.52 -10.35
C LEU A 112 -22.43 -48.46 -11.48
N ALA A 113 -21.32 -49.18 -11.27
CA ALA A 113 -20.79 -50.18 -12.21
C ALA A 113 -20.78 -51.57 -11.57
#